data_AF-A0A3S0VAB9-F1
#
_entry.id   AF-A0A3S0VAB9-F1
#
_cell.length_a   1.000
_cell.length_b   1.000
_cell.length_c   1.000
_cell.angle_alpha   90.00
_cell.angle_beta   90.00
_cell.angle_gamma   90.00
#
_symmetry.space_group_name_H-M   'P 1'
#
loop_
_entity.id
_entity.type
_entity.pdbx_description
1 polymer ?
#
loop_
_entity_poly.entity_id
_entity_poly.type
_entity_poly.pdbx_seq_one_letter_code
_entity_poly.pdbx_strand_id
1 'polypeptide(L)' 'MDENYVAYKLEADEVGLKHSSERVTSNDINEIRQKIDQKSKKGSWVIFKKNGNQYEPFEVYKP' A
#
# COMPACT_ATOMS: atom_id res chain seq x y z
N MET A 1 -11.65 17.38 3.19
CA MET A 1 -10.20 17.33 3.48
C MET A 1 -9.68 16.07 2.84
N ASP A 2 -8.77 16.18 1.89
CA ASP A 2 -8.14 15.01 1.28
C ASP A 2 -7.38 14.23 2.36
N GLU A 3 -7.89 13.03 2.64
CA GLU A 3 -7.26 12.09 3.54
C GLU A 3 -5.90 11.73 2.95
N ASN A 4 -4.82 12.03 3.68
CA ASN A 4 -3.46 11.78 3.22
C ASN A 4 -3.09 10.32 3.57
N TYR A 5 -2.98 9.47 2.57
CA TYR A 5 -2.52 8.09 2.75
C TYR A 5 -1.10 7.91 2.18
N VAL A 6 -0.39 6.93 2.74
CA VAL A 6 0.89 6.45 2.21
C VAL A 6 0.79 4.94 2.09
N ALA A 7 1.05 4.42 0.89
CA ALA A 7 1.09 2.99 0.64
C ALA A 7 2.54 2.52 0.50
N TYR A 8 2.84 1.38 1.12
CA TYR A 8 4.08 0.66 0.95
C TYR A 8 3.81 -0.65 0.23
N LYS A 9 4.50 -0.86 -0.89
CA LYS A 9 4.53 -2.14 -1.58
C LYS A 9 5.72 -2.95 -1.06
N LEU A 10 5.47 -4.14 -0.55
CA LEU A 10 6.49 -5.08 -0.09
C LEU A 10 6.60 -6.22 -1.09
N GLU A 11 7.71 -6.32 -1.81
CA GLU A 11 7.97 -7.39 -2.77
C GLU A 11 9.19 -8.20 -2.32
N ALA A 12 9.04 -9.52 -2.28
CA ALA A 12 10.18 -10.42 -2.10
C ALA A 12 10.70 -10.84 -3.47
N ASP A 13 12.00 -10.68 -3.68
CA ASP A 13 12.72 -11.06 -4.89
C ASP A 13 13.90 -11.97 -4.52
N GLU A 14 14.65 -12.48 -5.52
CA GLU A 14 15.76 -13.43 -5.28
C GLU A 14 16.88 -12.90 -4.37
N VAL A 15 16.93 -11.58 -4.18
CA VAL A 15 17.96 -10.86 -3.38
C VAL A 15 17.43 -10.41 -2.00
N GLY A 16 16.13 -10.55 -1.72
CA GLY A 16 15.53 -10.16 -0.44
C GLY A 16 14.26 -9.32 -0.56
N LEU A 17 13.89 -8.63 0.53
CA LEU A 17 12.68 -7.79 0.61
C LEU A 17 12.96 -6.39 0.05
N LYS A 18 12.24 -6.01 -1.01
CA LYS A 18 12.20 -4.66 -1.57
C LYS A 18 10.94 -3.94 -1.09
N HIS A 19 11.07 -2.67 -0.73
CA HIS A 19 9.93 -1.82 -0.40
C HIS A 19 9.95 -0.54 -1.25
N SER A 20 8.78 -0.13 -1.73
CA SER A 20 8.56 1.17 -2.37
C SER A 20 7.38 1.89 -1.72
N SER A 21 7.49 3.22 -1.58
CA SER A 21 6.48 4.05 -0.93
C SER A 21 5.89 5.07 -1.89
N GLU A 22 4.57 5.19 -1.92
CA GLU A 22 3.86 6.16 -2.75
C GLU A 22 2.82 6.90 -1.91
N ARG A 23 2.67 8.23 -2.14
CA ARG A 23 1.56 8.99 -1.58
C ARG A 23 0.32 8.66 -2.41
N VAL A 24 -0.75 8.29 -1.74
CA VAL A 24 -1.96 7.79 -2.38
C VAL A 24 -3.20 8.46 -1.80
N THR A 25 -4.22 8.58 -2.64
CA THR A 25 -5.56 9.06 -2.27
C THR A 25 -6.51 7.90 -2.09
N SER A 26 -7.73 8.15 -1.59
CA SER A 26 -8.75 7.10 -1.45
C SER A 26 -9.10 6.42 -2.78
N ASN A 27 -8.99 7.12 -3.92
CA ASN A 27 -9.19 6.52 -5.24
C ASN A 27 -8.04 5.57 -5.61
N ASP A 28 -6.80 5.96 -5.32
CA ASP A 28 -5.62 5.11 -5.56
C ASP A 28 -5.65 3.82 -4.73
N ILE A 29 -6.24 3.85 -3.51
CA ILE A 29 -6.44 2.65 -2.69
C ILE A 29 -7.31 1.62 -3.41
N ASN A 30 -8.41 2.06 -4.02
CA ASN A 30 -9.29 1.17 -4.79
C ASN A 30 -8.57 0.58 -6.01
N GLU A 31 -7.72 1.37 -6.69
CA GLU A 31 -6.87 0.87 -7.76
C GLU A 31 -5.82 -0.13 -7.27
N ILE A 32 -5.18 0.11 -6.12
CA ILE A 32 -4.24 -0.84 -5.50
C ILE A 32 -4.95 -2.17 -5.23
N ARG A 33 -6.15 -2.12 -4.66
CA ARG A 33 -6.97 -3.31 -4.39
C ARG A 33 -7.26 -4.10 -5.67
N GLN A 34 -7.66 -3.41 -6.75
CA GLN A 34 -7.88 -4.05 -8.05
C GLN A 34 -6.59 -4.60 -8.67
N LYS A 35 -5.45 -3.90 -8.53
CA LYS A 35 -4.15 -4.37 -9.04
C LYS A 35 -3.64 -5.61 -8.32
N ILE A 36 -3.89 -5.73 -7.01
CA ILE A 36 -3.57 -6.94 -6.23
C ILE A 36 -4.38 -8.12 -6.77
N ASP A 37 -5.70 -7.93 -6.87
CA ASP A 37 -6.64 -8.95 -7.36
C ASP A 37 -6.36 -9.39 -8.80
N GLN A 38 -5.96 -8.45 -9.68
CA GLN A 38 -5.72 -8.72 -11.10
C GLN A 38 -4.31 -9.20 -11.46
N LYS A 39 -3.26 -8.82 -10.72
CA LYS A 39 -1.87 -8.95 -11.21
C LYS A 39 -0.84 -9.54 -10.26
N SER A 40 -1.06 -9.65 -8.95
CA SER A 40 0.04 -10.01 -8.05
C SER A 40 -0.19 -11.33 -7.33
N LYS A 41 0.56 -12.36 -7.73
CA LYS A 41 0.98 -13.46 -6.82
C LYS A 41 2.25 -13.10 -6.03
N LYS A 42 2.81 -11.89 -6.22
CA LYS A 42 4.07 -11.45 -5.63
C LYS A 42 3.93 -10.08 -4.99
N GLY A 43 3.98 -10.05 -3.66
CA GLY A 43 4.10 -8.86 -2.85
C GLY A 43 2.84 -8.45 -2.10
N SER A 44 3.00 -7.97 -0.86
CA SER A 44 1.94 -7.46 0.00
C SER A 44 1.95 -5.94 0.01
N TRP A 45 0.78 -5.31 0.17
CA TRP A 45 0.69 -3.86 0.34
C TRP A 45 0.27 -3.52 1.76
N VAL A 46 0.90 -2.49 2.33
CA VAL A 46 0.53 -1.94 3.64
C VAL A 46 0.21 -0.46 3.45
N ILE A 47 -1.02 -0.06 3.77
CA ILE A 47 -1.47 1.33 3.65
C ILE A 47 -1.59 1.95 5.02
N PHE A 48 -1.02 3.15 5.16
CA PHE A 48 -1.11 3.98 6.36
C PHE A 48 -1.96 5.22 6.08
N LYS A 49 -2.80 5.59 7.05
CA LYS A 49 -3.58 6.81 7.02
C LYS A 49 -2.96 7.85 7.94
N LYS A 50 -2.82 9.09 7.47
CA LYS A 50 -2.40 10.20 8.32
C LYS A 50 -3.54 10.59 9.25
N ASN A 51 -3.32 10.46 10.56
CA ASN A 51 -4.21 10.93 11.61
C ASN A 51 -3.48 11.99 12.45
N GLY A 52 -3.83 13.26 12.25
CA GLY A 52 -3.08 14.38 12.82
C GLY A 52 -1.61 14.40 12.37
N ASN A 53 -0.69 14.18 13.33
CA ASN A 53 0.76 14.15 13.10
C ASN A 53 1.34 12.72 13.02
N GLN A 54 0.52 11.68 13.07
CA GLN A 54 0.95 10.29 13.04
C GLN A 54 0.35 9.54 11.84
N TYR A 55 1.01 8.45 11.45
CA TYR A 55 0.52 7.52 10.46
C TYR A 55 0.09 6.24 11.16
N GLU A 56 -1.18 5.87 10.98
CA GLU A 56 -1.75 4.65 11.57
C GLU A 56 -1.97 3.59 10.48
N PRO A 57 -1.74 2.30 10.77
CA PRO A 57 -2.01 1.24 9.81
C PRO A 57 -3.50 1.21 9.51
N PHE A 58 -3.85 1.39 8.24
CA PHE A 58 -5.22 1.41 7.78
C PHE A 58 -5.64 0.03 7.27
N GLU A 59 -4.90 -0.51 6.29
CA GLU A 59 -5.23 -1.80 5.70
C GLU A 59 -3.96 -2.51 5.21
N VAL A 60 -3.91 -3.83 5.41
CA VAL A 60 -2.87 -4.70 4.88
C VAL A 60 -3.52 -5.60 3.84
N TYR A 61 -3.09 -5.45 2.60
CA TYR A 61 -3.53 -6.31 1.51
C TYR A 61 -2.49 -7.39 1.24
N LYS A 62 -2.97 -8.63 1.25
CA LYS A 62 -2.18 -9.79 0.86
C LYS A 62 -2.68 -10.29 -0.49
N PRO A 63 -1.77 -10.70 -1.39
CA PRO A 63 -2.12 -11.36 -2.65
C PRO A 63 -2.77 -12.72 -2.41
#